data_AF-A0A9E5RFA2-F1
#
_entry.id   AF-A0A9E5RFA2-F1
#
_cell.length_a   1.000
_cell.length_b   1.000
_cell.length_c   1.000
_cell.angle_alpha   90.00
_cell.angle_beta   90.00
_cell.angle_gamma   90.00
#
_symmetry.space_group_name_H-M   'P 1'
#
loop_
_entity.id
_entity.type
_entity.pdbx_description
1 polymer ?
#
loop_
_entity_poly.entity_id
_entity_poly.type
_entity_poly.pdbx_seq_one_letter_code
_entity_poly.pdbx_strand_id
1 'polypeptide(L)' 'MTQKSSREKSKFLTGLGQVLLSILEILSGNKEPKISQRRDRRGESFWRVYDPITGESARFNSELEVRFWLEQRYYR' A
#
# COMPACT_ATOMS: atom_id res chain seq x y z
N MET A 1 29.55 -31.31 23.82
CA MET A 1 29.78 -30.15 22.92
C MET A 1 29.14 -30.45 21.58
N THR A 2 27.83 -30.20 21.42
CA THR A 2 27.16 -30.22 20.10
C THR A 2 25.87 -29.39 20.19
N GLN A 3 25.95 -28.11 19.83
CA GLN A 3 24.76 -27.28 19.60
C GLN A 3 24.21 -27.60 18.21
N LYS A 4 22.95 -28.04 18.10
CA LYS A 4 22.22 -27.99 16.83
C LYS A 4 20.96 -27.14 17.02
N SER A 5 21.16 -25.87 16.68
CA SER A 5 20.16 -24.85 16.38
C SER A 5 18.99 -25.44 15.59
N SER A 6 17.81 -25.54 16.20
CA SER A 6 16.52 -25.56 15.49
C SER A 6 15.83 -24.21 15.73
N ARG A 7 16.22 -23.22 14.93
CA ARG A 7 15.44 -21.98 14.80
C ARG A 7 14.22 -22.30 13.94
N GLU A 8 13.08 -22.51 14.59
CA GLU A 8 11.77 -22.35 13.92
C GLU A 8 11.64 -20.90 13.44
N LYS A 9 12.02 -20.61 12.20
CA LYS A 9 11.65 -19.36 11.54
C LYS A 9 11.31 -19.63 10.09
N SER A 10 10.06 -20.04 9.87
CA SER A 10 9.39 -19.73 8.60
C SER A 10 7.90 -19.49 8.87
N LYS A 11 7.57 -18.27 9.29
CA LYS A 11 6.22 -17.69 9.34
C LYS A 11 6.16 -16.39 8.54
N PHE A 12 6.88 -16.28 7.42
CA PHE A 12 7.10 -14.97 6.79
C PHE A 12 7.06 -14.97 5.25
N LEU A 13 6.23 -15.81 4.62
CA LEU A 13 6.04 -15.75 3.16
C LEU A 13 4.56 -15.74 2.72
N THR A 14 3.64 -15.25 3.54
CA THR A 14 2.21 -15.19 3.18
C THR A 14 1.65 -13.78 3.30
N GLY A 15 2.26 -12.87 2.54
CA GLY A 15 1.88 -11.46 2.46
C GLY A 15 2.47 -10.81 1.21
N LEU A 16 2.05 -11.25 0.02
CA LEU A 16 2.49 -10.65 -1.25
C LEU A 16 2.10 -9.15 -1.37
N GLY A 17 1.29 -8.60 -0.46
CA GLY A 17 0.92 -7.18 -0.28
C GLY A 17 1.40 -6.53 1.02
N GLN A 18 2.46 -7.05 1.67
CA GLN A 18 3.26 -6.21 2.58
C GLN A 18 4.01 -5.08 1.81
N VAL A 19 3.67 -4.89 0.54
CA VAL A 19 4.61 -4.66 -0.56
C VAL A 19 4.27 -3.36 -1.30
N LEU A 20 3.03 -2.85 -1.28
CA LEU A 20 2.77 -1.40 -1.35
C LEU A 20 3.05 -0.66 -0.02
N LEU A 21 3.21 -1.36 1.11
CA LEU A 21 3.14 -0.76 2.47
C LEU A 21 4.26 0.24 2.80
N SER A 22 5.28 0.37 1.96
CA SER A 22 6.32 1.38 2.07
C SER A 22 6.41 2.27 0.83
N ILE A 23 5.51 2.10 -0.14
CA ILE A 23 5.50 2.79 -1.43
C ILE A 23 4.48 3.95 -1.35
N LEU A 24 4.77 5.07 -0.70
CA LEU A 24 6.06 5.67 -0.38
C LEU A 24 5.92 6.42 0.96
N GLU A 25 6.52 5.93 2.05
CA GLU A 25 6.64 6.66 3.35
C GLU A 25 7.27 8.07 3.21
N ILE A 26 7.85 8.35 2.04
CA ILE A 26 8.81 9.40 1.75
C ILE A 26 8.41 9.99 0.40
N LEU A 27 7.29 10.68 0.39
CA LEU A 27 7.07 11.72 -0.58
C LEU A 27 6.80 12.91 0.34
N SER A 28 7.76 13.84 0.38
CA SER A 28 7.86 14.96 1.32
C SER A 28 7.69 16.30 0.58
N GLY A 29 6.45 16.71 0.35
CA GLY A 29 6.09 17.99 -0.24
C GLY A 29 4.57 18.19 -0.42
N ASN A 30 4.12 19.43 -0.58
CA ASN A 30 2.68 19.79 -0.68
C ASN A 30 1.96 19.29 -1.96
N LYS A 31 2.56 18.35 -2.71
CA LYS A 31 2.12 17.92 -4.06
C LYS A 31 1.86 16.42 -4.17
N GLU A 32 2.00 15.67 -3.09
CA GLU A 32 1.98 14.20 -3.16
C GLU A 32 0.65 13.61 -2.73
N PRO A 33 0.21 12.53 -3.39
CA PRO A 33 -1.09 11.95 -3.14
C PRO A 33 -1.15 11.23 -1.79
N LYS A 34 -2.23 11.44 -1.06
CA LYS A 34 -2.50 10.80 0.24
C LYS A 34 -3.26 9.51 0.02
N ILE A 35 -2.70 8.39 0.47
CA ILE A 35 -3.27 7.05 0.29
C ILE A 35 -3.57 6.44 1.66
N SER A 36 -4.76 5.88 1.85
CA SER A 36 -5.14 5.20 3.10
C SER A 36 -6.00 3.98 2.82
N GLN A 37 -5.70 2.87 3.51
CA GLN A 37 -6.58 1.70 3.53
C GLN A 37 -7.66 1.90 4.60
N ARG A 38 -8.91 1.57 4.26
CA ARG A 38 -10.08 1.68 5.12
C ARG A 38 -10.95 0.44 5.00
N ARG A 39 -11.86 0.27 5.95
CA ARG A 39 -12.88 -0.78 5.94
C ARG A 39 -14.26 -0.14 5.83
N ASP A 40 -15.13 -0.72 5.02
CA ASP A 40 -16.51 -0.25 4.90
C ASP A 40 -17.44 -0.88 5.97
N ARG A 41 -18.74 -0.55 5.91
CA ARG A 41 -19.75 -1.06 6.85
C ARG A 41 -19.98 -2.58 6.74
N ARG A 42 -19.61 -3.20 5.61
CA ARG A 42 -19.76 -4.63 5.35
C ARG A 42 -18.53 -5.42 5.78
N GLY A 43 -17.45 -4.73 6.14
CA GLY A 43 -16.19 -5.34 6.55
C GLY A 43 -15.16 -5.43 5.42
N GLU A 44 -15.49 -4.92 4.23
CA GLU A 44 -14.63 -5.00 3.05
C GLU A 44 -13.54 -3.91 3.10
N SER A 45 -12.30 -4.32 2.80
CA SER A 45 -11.16 -3.42 2.72
C SER A 45 -11.17 -2.67 1.39
N PHE A 46 -10.93 -1.36 1.43
CA PHE A 46 -10.79 -0.52 0.25
C PHE A 46 -9.70 0.52 0.46
N TRP A 47 -9.24 1.13 -0.63
CA TRP A 47 -8.23 2.16 -0.64
C TRP A 47 -8.84 3.49 -1.02
N ARG A 48 -8.46 4.55 -0.30
CA ARG A 48 -8.81 5.93 -0.64
C ARG A 48 -7.54 6.68 -1.00
N VAL A 49 -7.55 7.31 -2.17
CA VAL A 49 -6.47 8.13 -2.69
C VAL A 49 -6.95 9.57 -2.85
N TYR A 50 -6.15 10.55 -2.45
CA TYR A 50 -6.42 11.98 -2.64
C TYR A 50 -5.22 12.64 -3.29
N ASP A 51 -5.44 13.40 -4.34
CA ASP A 51 -4.44 14.18 -5.03
C ASP A 51 -4.54 15.68 -4.67
N PRO A 52 -3.54 16.27 -4.00
CA PRO A 52 -3.57 17.70 -3.66
C PRO A 52 -3.34 18.65 -4.86
N ILE A 53 -2.78 18.17 -5.98
CA ILE A 53 -2.53 19.00 -7.17
C ILE A 53 -3.84 19.28 -7.91
N THR A 54 -4.66 18.24 -8.11
CA THR A 54 -5.95 18.36 -8.81
C THR A 54 -7.13 18.55 -7.87
N GLY A 55 -6.97 18.22 -6.58
CA GLY A 55 -8.07 18.15 -5.62
C GLY A 55 -8.92 16.88 -5.75
N GLU A 56 -8.57 15.95 -6.64
CA GLU A 56 -9.36 14.75 -6.90
C GLU A 56 -9.19 13.68 -5.82
N SER A 57 -10.23 12.86 -5.66
CA SER A 57 -10.20 11.68 -4.79
C SER A 57 -10.70 10.46 -5.53
N ALA A 58 -10.08 9.30 -5.28
CA ALA A 58 -10.47 8.03 -5.86
C ALA A 58 -10.61 6.93 -4.79
N ARG A 59 -11.47 5.95 -5.08
CA ARG A 59 -11.68 4.75 -4.29
C ARG A 59 -11.30 3.53 -5.13
N PHE A 60 -10.51 2.63 -4.55
CA PHE A 60 -10.09 1.40 -5.20
C PHE A 60 -10.37 0.20 -4.29
N ASN A 61 -10.67 -0.94 -4.90
CA ASN A 61 -10.96 -2.18 -4.19
C ASN A 61 -9.74 -3.11 -4.14
N SER A 62 -8.69 -2.79 -4.92
CA SER A 62 -7.44 -3.53 -4.89
C SER A 62 -6.21 -2.64 -4.85
N GLU A 63 -5.13 -3.21 -4.34
CA GLU A 63 -3.79 -2.61 -4.35
C GLU A 63 -3.30 -2.31 -5.78
N LEU A 64 -3.63 -3.20 -6.71
CA LEU A 64 -3.22 -3.09 -8.11
C LEU A 64 -3.86 -1.89 -8.82
N GLU A 65 -5.13 -1.58 -8.52
CA GLU A 65 -5.80 -0.41 -9.05
C GLU A 65 -5.18 0.90 -8.54
N VAL A 66 -4.78 0.95 -7.26
CA VAL A 66 -4.05 2.10 -6.70
C VAL A 66 -2.73 2.32 -7.45
N ARG A 67 -2.02 1.24 -7.77
CA ARG A 67 -0.77 1.29 -8.55
C ARG A 67 -1.00 1.85 -9.95
N PHE A 68 -2.00 1.35 -10.68
CA PHE A 68 -2.29 1.87 -12.01
C PHE A 68 -2.63 3.36 -12.00
N TRP A 69 -3.37 3.82 -10.98
CA TRP A 69 -3.66 5.24 -10.83
C TRP A 69 -2.39 6.07 -10.59
N LEU A 70 -1.46 5.58 -9.75
CA LEU A 70 -0.17 6.23 -9.51
C LEU A 70 0.66 6.31 -10.80
N GLU A 71 0.75 5.21 -11.55
CA GLU A 71 1.46 5.17 -12.83
C GLU A 71 0.86 6.20 -13.80
N GLN A 72 -0.47 6.23 -13.97
CA GLN A 72 -1.12 7.24 -14.82
C GLN A 72 -0.84 8.67 -14.37
N ARG A 73 -0.76 8.91 -13.06
CA ARG A 73 -0.46 10.24 -12.52
C ARG A 73 0.97 10.69 -12.84
N TYR A 74 1.96 9.80 -12.73
CA TYR A 74 3.38 10.14 -12.90
C TYR A 74 3.86 10.06 -14.35
N TYR A 75 3.16 9.33 -15.22
CA TYR A 75 3.46 9.23 -16.66
C TYR A 75 2.71 10.26 -17.52
N ARG A 76 1.98 11.20 -16.91
CA ARG A 76 1.42 12.40 -17.57
C ARG A 76 2.41 13.54 -17.55
#